data_AF-A0A484HHV1-F1
#
_entry.id   AF-A0A484HHV1-F1
#
_cell.length_a   1.000
_cell.length_b   1.000
_cell.length_c   1.000
_cell.angle_alpha   90.00
_cell.angle_beta   90.00
_cell.angle_gamma   90.00
#
_symmetry.space_group_name_H-M   'P 1'
#
loop_
_entity.id
_entity.type
_entity.pdbx_description
1 polymer ?
#
loop_
_entity_poly.entity_id
_entity_poly.type
_entity_poly.pdbx_seq_one_letter_code
_entity_poly.pdbx_strand_id
1 'polypeptide(L)'
;MIKSFNNKTDKVGDDLKKSIQKGCAIDIAVGIFSIYGYKVLKKQLSQMGRLRFVFTDPTFIELDKNKREQRQFQINSNYRKKAISGSDFEINLKNELKGKAIALECKTWIEKKVSFKTNAGNQYIQPHLSLGKDENRFVYMGINEFSAAGFGYQKDNAILNQIIKTDDPDTTREYAKNFEEIWQDEKALKDVTSEVLDYIADLYKENSPEFIYYLTLHNIFSEFLEDISEEELANEKTGFKESAVWNKLYDFQRDAVLGIINKLERHNGCILADSVGLGKTFSALGVMKYYQERNRTVLVLCPKKLGANWQTFLNN
;
A
#
# COMPACT_ATOMS: atom_id res chain seq x y z
N MET A 1 36.44 -16.74 11.16
CA MET A 1 36.36 -15.98 9.91
C MET A 1 35.31 -14.88 10.01
N ILE A 2 35.70 -13.65 9.69
CA ILE A 2 34.79 -12.50 9.54
C ILE A 2 34.63 -12.22 8.04
N LYS A 3 33.39 -12.04 7.56
CA LYS A 3 33.09 -11.54 6.21
C LYS A 3 32.15 -10.35 6.31
N SER A 4 32.20 -9.45 5.33
CA SER A 4 31.26 -8.34 5.24
C SER A 4 30.57 -8.27 3.87
N PHE A 5 29.33 -7.80 3.87
CA PHE A 5 28.47 -7.68 2.70
C PHE A 5 27.88 -6.28 2.66
N ASN A 6 27.93 -5.65 1.49
CA ASN A 6 27.39 -4.30 1.27
C ASN A 6 26.01 -4.31 0.58
N ASN A 7 25.50 -5.49 0.23
CA ASN A 7 24.25 -5.70 -0.50
C ASN A 7 24.11 -4.92 -1.82
N LYS A 8 25.23 -4.44 -2.37
CA LYS A 8 25.33 -3.76 -3.68
C LYS A 8 26.08 -4.62 -4.67
N THR A 9 27.33 -4.94 -4.35
CA THR A 9 28.19 -5.86 -5.11
C THR A 9 28.19 -7.24 -4.45
N ASP A 10 28.33 -7.26 -3.13
CA ASP A 10 28.45 -8.47 -2.32
C ASP A 10 27.18 -8.65 -1.52
N LYS A 11 26.33 -9.55 -2.02
CA LYS A 11 24.99 -9.80 -1.50
C LYS A 11 25.04 -10.84 -0.41
N VAL A 12 24.52 -10.51 0.78
CA VAL A 12 24.39 -11.49 1.87
C VAL A 12 23.55 -12.68 1.45
N GLY A 13 22.54 -12.47 0.59
CA GLY A 13 21.68 -13.53 0.08
C GLY A 13 22.44 -14.63 -0.65
N ASP A 14 23.55 -14.32 -1.33
CA ASP A 14 24.35 -15.32 -2.03
C ASP A 14 25.19 -16.17 -1.06
N ASP A 15 25.64 -15.59 0.05
CA ASP A 15 26.31 -16.33 1.12
C ASP A 15 25.31 -17.16 1.94
N LEU A 16 24.12 -16.63 2.25
CA LEU A 16 23.04 -17.39 2.88
C LEU A 16 22.65 -18.64 2.06
N LYS A 17 22.58 -18.50 0.73
CA LYS A 17 22.31 -19.64 -0.17
C LYS A 17 23.33 -20.78 -0.06
N LYS A 18 24.57 -20.47 0.32
CA LYS A 18 25.68 -21.43 0.51
C LYS A 18 25.73 -21.95 1.95
N SER A 19 25.38 -21.10 2.90
CA SER A 19 25.51 -21.37 4.33
C SER A 19 24.33 -22.14 4.92
N ILE A 20 23.12 -21.97 4.37
CA ILE A 20 21.94 -22.75 4.79
C ILE A 20 22.08 -24.18 4.25
N GLN A 21 22.36 -25.11 5.15
CA GLN A 21 22.53 -26.53 4.86
C GLN A 21 21.31 -27.36 5.26
N LYS A 22 21.25 -28.60 4.76
CA LYS A 22 20.17 -29.53 5.08
C LYS A 22 20.09 -29.78 6.59
N GLY A 23 18.91 -29.61 7.17
CA GLY A 23 18.65 -29.85 8.58
C GLY A 23 19.17 -28.77 9.54
N CYS A 24 19.70 -27.64 9.05
CA CYS A 24 20.15 -26.56 9.93
C CYS A 24 18.98 -25.91 10.69
N ALA A 25 19.24 -25.45 11.92
CA ALA A 25 18.34 -24.55 12.62
C ALA A 25 18.69 -23.11 12.25
N ILE A 26 17.66 -22.27 12.09
CA ILE A 26 17.80 -20.85 11.81
C ILE A 26 17.03 -20.08 12.87
N ASP A 27 17.68 -19.12 13.50
CA ASP A 27 17.09 -18.23 14.49
C ASP A 27 17.27 -16.79 13.98
N ILE A 28 16.17 -16.07 13.84
CA ILE A 28 16.15 -14.74 13.19
C ILE A 28 15.46 -13.75 14.13
N ALA A 29 16.09 -12.60 14.35
CA ALA A 29 15.45 -11.45 14.99
C ALA A 29 15.59 -10.25 14.05
N VAL A 30 14.51 -9.86 13.38
CA VAL A 30 14.49 -8.72 12.45
C VAL A 30 13.10 -8.04 12.44
N GLY A 31 12.98 -6.83 11.89
CA GLY A 31 11.72 -6.08 11.93
C GLY A 31 10.69 -6.47 10.87
N ILE A 32 11.13 -7.10 9.78
CA ILE A 32 10.31 -7.32 8.57
C ILE A 32 10.47 -8.76 8.07
N PHE A 33 9.37 -9.39 7.67
CA PHE A 33 9.34 -10.73 7.06
C PHE A 33 8.61 -10.67 5.73
N SER A 34 9.27 -10.80 4.59
CA SER A 34 8.61 -10.78 3.29
C SER A 34 8.47 -12.18 2.69
N ILE A 35 7.31 -12.46 2.07
CA ILE A 35 7.13 -13.66 1.24
C ILE A 35 8.12 -13.69 0.05
N TYR A 36 8.64 -12.54 -0.39
CA TYR A 36 9.66 -12.47 -1.42
C TYR A 36 11.05 -12.81 -0.88
N GLY A 37 11.33 -12.50 0.40
CA GLY A 37 12.51 -13.00 1.11
C GLY A 37 12.51 -14.53 1.19
N TYR A 38 11.36 -15.13 1.50
CA TYR A 38 11.16 -16.58 1.38
C TYR A 38 11.44 -17.07 -0.04
N LYS A 39 10.83 -16.44 -1.06
CA LYS A 39 10.97 -16.86 -2.47
C LYS A 39 12.42 -16.94 -2.92
N VAL A 40 13.25 -15.94 -2.60
CA VAL A 40 14.66 -15.90 -3.06
C VAL A 40 15.56 -16.94 -2.40
N LEU A 41 15.17 -17.45 -1.21
CA LEU A 41 15.87 -18.52 -0.48
C LEU A 41 15.10 -19.85 -0.45
N LYS A 42 13.98 -19.97 -1.19
CA LYS A 42 13.04 -21.10 -1.13
C LYS A 42 13.72 -22.46 -1.19
N LYS A 43 14.67 -22.64 -2.13
CA LYS A 43 15.40 -23.90 -2.31
C LYS A 43 16.11 -24.30 -1.02
N GLN A 44 16.82 -23.38 -0.38
CA GLN A 44 17.56 -23.63 0.84
C GLN A 44 16.64 -23.80 2.05
N LEU A 45 15.64 -22.92 2.20
CA LEU A 45 14.68 -22.97 3.30
C LEU A 45 13.81 -24.25 3.27
N SER A 46 13.59 -24.84 2.09
CA SER A 46 12.91 -26.14 1.98
C SER A 46 13.70 -27.29 2.61
N GLN A 47 15.03 -27.17 2.71
CA GLN A 47 15.93 -28.21 3.22
C GLN A 47 16.32 -28.00 4.69
N MET A 48 16.07 -26.83 5.27
CA MET A 48 16.35 -26.52 6.67
C MET A 48 15.53 -27.39 7.64
N GLY A 49 15.99 -27.52 8.89
CA GLY A 49 15.28 -28.25 9.94
C GLY A 49 14.12 -27.44 10.52
N ARG A 50 14.42 -26.28 11.11
CA ARG A 50 13.45 -25.36 11.72
C ARG A 50 13.89 -23.90 11.54
N LEU A 51 12.94 -22.98 11.65
CA LEU A 51 13.20 -21.54 11.74
C LEU A 51 12.40 -20.93 12.89
N ARG A 52 13.06 -20.18 13.76
CA ARG A 52 12.41 -19.32 14.76
C ARG A 52 12.60 -17.87 14.34
N PHE A 53 11.51 -17.13 14.33
CA PHE A 53 11.51 -15.74 13.89
C PHE A 53 10.97 -14.85 15.00
N VAL A 54 11.71 -13.79 15.32
CA VAL A 54 11.29 -12.73 16.25
C VAL A 54 11.15 -11.44 15.47
N PHE A 55 9.93 -10.88 15.46
CA PHE A 55 9.73 -9.49 15.07
C PHE A 55 10.32 -8.58 16.15
N THR A 56 11.35 -7.81 15.80
CA THR A 56 12.04 -6.91 16.75
C THR A 56 11.15 -5.77 17.23
N ASP A 57 10.17 -5.38 16.41
CA ASP A 57 9.17 -4.38 16.72
C ASP A 57 7.79 -5.04 16.96
N PRO A 58 6.92 -4.45 17.82
CA PRO A 58 5.58 -4.96 18.05
C PRO A 58 4.76 -5.06 16.75
N THR A 59 4.49 -6.30 16.33
CA THR A 59 3.79 -6.67 15.10
C THR A 59 2.65 -7.63 15.45
N PHE A 60 1.44 -7.43 14.91
CA PHE A 60 0.21 -8.18 15.27
C PHE A 60 -0.27 -8.07 16.73
N ILE A 61 0.13 -7.03 17.45
CA ILE A 61 -0.40 -6.73 18.79
C ILE A 61 -1.21 -5.44 18.75
N GLU A 62 -2.42 -5.45 19.33
CA GLU A 62 -3.13 -4.22 19.66
C GLU A 62 -2.45 -3.55 20.85
N LEU A 63 -1.76 -2.43 20.61
CA LEU A 63 -1.24 -1.58 21.69
C LEU A 63 -2.39 -0.76 22.27
N ASP A 64 -2.49 -0.66 23.60
CA ASP A 64 -3.61 -0.05 24.33
C ASP A 64 -4.17 1.23 23.67
N LYS A 65 -5.47 1.21 23.37
CA LYS A 65 -6.25 2.28 22.69
C LYS A 65 -6.46 3.55 23.54
N ASN A 66 -6.03 3.58 24.79
CA ASN A 66 -6.41 4.58 25.79
C ASN A 66 -5.44 5.78 25.94
N LYS A 67 -4.39 5.92 25.12
CA LYS A 67 -3.50 7.10 25.15
C LYS A 67 -3.74 8.01 23.94
N ARG A 68 -4.15 9.27 24.22
CA ARG A 68 -4.60 10.30 23.25
C ARG A 68 -3.57 10.75 22.19
N GLU A 69 -2.35 10.20 22.15
CA GLU A 69 -1.30 10.58 21.20
C GLU A 69 -1.33 9.78 19.86
N GLN A 70 -2.43 9.07 19.57
CA GLN A 70 -2.44 7.96 18.61
C GLN A 70 -2.85 8.22 17.15
N ARG A 71 -2.95 9.47 16.66
CA ARG A 71 -3.10 9.67 15.20
C ARG A 71 -1.84 9.28 14.42
N GLN A 72 -0.64 9.44 15.01
CA GLN A 72 0.61 8.93 14.41
C GLN A 72 0.76 7.40 14.55
N PHE A 73 0.17 6.79 15.58
CA PHE A 73 0.30 5.35 15.85
C PHE A 73 -0.64 4.47 15.02
N GLN A 74 -1.83 4.96 14.63
CA GLN A 74 -2.68 4.26 13.65
C GLN A 74 -2.09 4.25 12.24
N ILE A 75 -1.38 5.33 11.86
CA ILE A 75 -0.60 5.34 10.62
C ILE A 75 0.51 4.27 10.71
N ASN A 76 1.21 4.19 11.86
CA ASN A 76 2.26 3.21 12.09
C ASN A 76 1.77 1.75 12.20
N SER A 77 0.53 1.46 12.61
CA SER A 77 0.01 0.08 12.66
C SER A 77 -0.23 -0.49 11.26
N ASN A 78 -0.65 0.34 10.30
CA ASN A 78 -0.71 -0.03 8.89
C ASN A 78 0.70 -0.22 8.29
N TYR A 79 1.68 0.62 8.64
CA TYR A 79 3.09 0.40 8.27
C TYR A 79 3.68 -0.88 8.89
N ARG A 80 3.29 -1.25 10.11
CA ARG A 80 3.73 -2.48 10.76
C ARG A 80 3.06 -3.73 10.19
N LYS A 81 1.78 -3.66 9.78
CA LYS A 81 1.15 -4.73 8.98
C LYS A 81 1.82 -4.90 7.61
N LYS A 82 2.39 -3.83 7.02
CA LYS A 82 3.20 -3.93 5.78
C LYS A 82 4.51 -4.70 5.96
N ALA A 83 4.97 -4.97 7.19
CA ALA A 83 6.17 -5.78 7.44
C ALA A 83 6.09 -7.17 6.81
N ILE A 84 4.88 -7.67 6.47
CA ILE A 84 4.69 -8.96 5.77
C ILE A 84 4.32 -8.88 4.30
N SER A 85 3.75 -7.74 3.88
CA SER A 85 3.53 -7.47 2.46
C SER A 85 4.82 -7.39 1.65
N GLY A 86 5.97 -7.31 2.31
CA GLY A 86 7.26 -7.01 1.69
C GLY A 86 7.60 -5.53 1.79
N SER A 87 8.89 -5.22 1.77
CA SER A 87 9.37 -3.85 1.98
C SER A 87 8.81 -2.91 0.90
N ASP A 88 8.81 -1.61 1.17
CA ASP A 88 8.42 -0.59 0.18
C ASP A 88 9.30 -0.65 -1.10
N PHE A 89 10.41 -1.40 -1.06
CA PHE A 89 11.32 -1.66 -2.17
C PHE A 89 10.94 -2.87 -3.04
N GLU A 90 9.92 -3.64 -2.66
CA GLU A 90 9.47 -4.83 -3.40
C GLU A 90 8.24 -4.56 -4.27
N ILE A 91 7.89 -3.28 -4.52
CA ILE A 91 6.73 -2.87 -5.33
C ILE A 91 6.74 -3.52 -6.72
N ASN A 92 7.90 -3.60 -7.38
CA ASN A 92 8.01 -4.24 -8.68
C ASN A 92 7.63 -5.74 -8.63
N LEU A 93 8.00 -6.44 -7.56
CA LEU A 93 7.64 -7.85 -7.36
C LEU A 93 6.16 -8.02 -7.04
N LYS A 94 5.57 -7.07 -6.30
CA LYS A 94 4.11 -7.00 -6.07
C LYS A 94 3.36 -6.85 -7.40
N ASN A 95 3.89 -6.06 -8.32
CA ASN A 95 3.30 -5.80 -9.63
C ASN A 95 3.45 -6.96 -10.64
N GLU A 96 4.32 -7.94 -10.39
CA GLU A 96 4.46 -9.13 -11.25
C GLU A 96 3.25 -10.09 -11.17
N LEU A 97 2.25 -9.82 -10.32
CA LEU A 97 1.05 -10.65 -10.12
C LEU A 97 1.32 -12.10 -9.70
N LYS A 98 2.56 -12.42 -9.28
CA LYS A 98 2.96 -13.75 -8.78
C LYS A 98 2.76 -13.92 -7.27
N GLY A 99 2.33 -12.87 -6.57
CA GLY A 99 2.19 -12.84 -5.11
C GLY A 99 1.36 -14.00 -4.56
N LYS A 100 0.26 -14.35 -5.24
CA LYS A 100 -0.64 -15.45 -4.86
C LYS A 100 0.09 -16.79 -4.71
N ALA A 101 0.80 -17.21 -5.75
CA ALA A 101 1.50 -18.49 -5.77
C ALA A 101 2.61 -18.55 -4.72
N ILE A 102 3.36 -17.44 -4.57
CA ILE A 102 4.43 -17.33 -3.58
C ILE A 102 3.87 -17.40 -2.15
N ALA A 103 2.75 -16.71 -1.88
CA ALA A 103 2.11 -16.69 -0.58
C ALA A 103 1.61 -18.09 -0.17
N LEU A 104 1.01 -18.85 -1.11
CA LEU A 104 0.56 -20.22 -0.84
C LEU A 104 1.73 -21.15 -0.46
N GLU A 105 2.81 -21.11 -1.24
CA GLU A 105 4.01 -21.90 -0.95
C GLU A 105 4.68 -21.49 0.38
N CYS A 106 4.72 -20.19 0.65
CA CYS A 106 5.25 -19.63 1.88
C CYS A 106 4.43 -20.09 3.10
N LYS A 107 3.08 -20.03 3.00
CA LYS A 107 2.18 -20.51 4.04
C LYS A 107 2.45 -21.98 4.39
N THR A 108 2.47 -22.86 3.39
CA THR A 108 2.76 -24.29 3.61
C THR A 108 4.15 -24.53 4.21
N TRP A 109 5.12 -23.68 3.88
CA TRP A 109 6.46 -23.75 4.48
C TRP A 109 6.45 -23.31 5.94
N ILE A 110 5.74 -22.23 6.28
CA ILE A 110 5.59 -21.73 7.64
C ILE A 110 4.96 -22.80 8.54
N GLU A 111 3.81 -23.35 8.14
CA GLU A 111 3.06 -24.36 8.89
C GLU A 111 3.92 -25.57 9.28
N LYS A 112 4.94 -25.90 8.49
CA LYS A 112 5.76 -27.10 8.68
C LYS A 112 7.03 -26.85 9.48
N LYS A 113 7.59 -25.63 9.43
CA LYS A 113 8.99 -25.40 9.83
C LYS A 113 9.25 -24.13 10.62
N VAL A 114 8.27 -23.23 10.73
CA VAL A 114 8.51 -21.87 11.21
C VAL A 114 7.62 -21.55 12.40
N SER A 115 8.21 -20.92 13.41
CA SER A 115 7.48 -20.32 14.53
C SER A 115 7.80 -18.83 14.60
N PHE A 116 6.78 -18.01 14.80
CA PHE A 116 6.91 -16.57 14.92
C PHE A 116 6.55 -16.10 16.32
N LYS A 117 7.43 -15.29 16.90
CA LYS A 117 7.13 -14.45 18.05
C LYS A 117 7.33 -12.98 17.69
N THR A 118 6.67 -12.10 18.42
CA THR A 118 6.86 -10.66 18.31
C THR A 118 7.29 -10.11 19.66
N ASN A 119 8.10 -9.05 19.62
CA ASN A 119 8.39 -8.23 20.79
C ASN A 119 7.09 -7.63 21.32
N ALA A 120 6.67 -8.02 22.53
CA ALA A 120 5.48 -7.49 23.18
C ALA A 120 5.76 -6.16 23.88
N GLY A 121 7.03 -5.88 24.19
CA GLY A 121 7.49 -4.63 24.77
C GLY A 121 8.04 -3.64 23.74
N ASN A 122 8.44 -2.47 24.24
CA ASN A 122 9.22 -1.48 23.48
C ASN A 122 10.73 -1.60 23.76
N GLN A 123 11.20 -2.80 24.14
CA GLN A 123 12.61 -3.05 24.42
C GLN A 123 13.36 -3.30 23.12
N TYR A 124 14.61 -2.84 23.02
CA TYR A 124 15.41 -3.04 21.81
C TYR A 124 15.91 -4.48 21.70
N ILE A 125 15.66 -5.11 20.56
CA ILE A 125 16.24 -6.41 20.18
C ILE A 125 17.21 -6.16 19.03
N GLN A 126 18.48 -6.51 19.21
CA GLN A 126 19.49 -6.32 18.19
C GLN A 126 19.19 -7.20 16.96
N PRO A 127 19.06 -6.61 15.75
CA PRO A 127 18.78 -7.39 14.55
C PRO A 127 19.93 -8.34 14.18
N HIS A 128 19.62 -9.62 14.04
CA HIS A 128 20.59 -10.63 13.67
C HIS A 128 19.92 -11.88 13.07
N LEU A 129 20.73 -12.67 12.36
CA LEU A 129 20.37 -14.00 11.87
C LEU A 129 21.45 -14.99 12.29
N SER A 130 21.06 -16.02 13.00
CA SER A 130 21.92 -17.12 13.41
C SER A 130 21.54 -18.37 12.63
N LEU A 131 22.52 -19.08 12.08
CA LEU A 131 22.30 -20.36 11.42
C LEU A 131 23.36 -21.37 11.82
N GLY A 132 22.96 -22.62 11.99
CA GLY A 132 23.90 -23.70 12.25
C GLY A 132 23.36 -24.80 13.14
N LYS A 133 24.26 -25.72 13.46
CA LYS A 133 24.05 -26.80 14.43
C LYS A 133 25.37 -27.03 15.17
N ASP A 134 25.30 -27.15 16.49
CA ASP A 134 26.46 -27.45 17.34
C ASP A 134 27.64 -26.50 17.11
N GLU A 135 28.81 -26.98 16.67
CA GLU A 135 30.05 -26.20 16.49
C GLU A 135 30.10 -25.42 15.16
N ASN A 136 29.27 -25.75 14.16
CA ASN A 136 29.22 -25.03 12.89
C ASN A 136 28.09 -24.00 12.92
N ARG A 137 28.32 -22.89 13.62
CA ARG A 137 27.39 -21.76 13.73
C ARG A 137 27.94 -20.53 13.03
N PHE A 138 27.04 -19.78 12.43
CA PHE A 138 27.31 -18.47 11.85
C PHE A 138 26.28 -17.48 12.39
N VAL A 139 26.74 -16.27 12.70
CA VAL A 139 25.88 -15.13 13.02
C VAL A 139 26.09 -14.06 11.96
N TYR A 140 24.99 -13.50 11.46
CA TYR A 140 24.94 -12.36 10.57
C TYR A 140 24.35 -11.17 11.32
N MET A 141 25.15 -10.13 11.51
CA MET A 141 24.77 -8.91 12.20
C MET A 141 24.50 -7.80 11.18
N GLY A 142 23.50 -6.96 11.45
CA GLY A 142 23.12 -5.86 10.55
C GLY A 142 22.10 -6.23 9.47
N ILE A 143 21.60 -7.47 9.46
CA ILE A 143 20.41 -7.82 8.67
C ILE A 143 19.18 -7.28 9.41
N ASN A 144 18.50 -6.30 8.82
CA ASN A 144 17.34 -5.65 9.47
C ASN A 144 15.99 -6.17 8.96
N GLU A 145 15.98 -6.89 7.83
CA GLU A 145 14.77 -7.43 7.23
C GLU A 145 15.02 -8.77 6.52
N PHE A 146 14.05 -9.68 6.65
CA PHE A 146 13.97 -10.93 5.89
C PHE A 146 13.21 -10.66 4.60
N SER A 147 13.84 -9.99 3.65
CA SER A 147 13.23 -9.61 2.37
C SER A 147 14.19 -9.79 1.20
N ALA A 148 13.71 -9.73 -0.04
CA ALA A 148 14.58 -9.71 -1.20
C ALA A 148 15.52 -8.50 -1.18
N ALA A 149 15.10 -7.35 -0.64
CA ALA A 149 15.94 -6.16 -0.44
C ALA A 149 16.99 -6.38 0.66
N GLY A 150 16.60 -6.90 1.84
CA GLY A 150 17.51 -7.26 2.94
C GLY A 150 18.57 -8.29 2.56
N PHE A 151 18.29 -9.11 1.55
CA PHE A 151 19.24 -10.08 0.98
C PHE A 151 20.06 -9.54 -0.20
N GLY A 152 19.86 -8.29 -0.62
CA GLY A 152 20.60 -7.62 -1.70
C GLY A 152 20.11 -7.92 -3.12
N TYR A 153 18.91 -8.49 -3.29
CA TYR A 153 18.32 -8.80 -4.60
C TYR A 153 17.37 -7.71 -5.13
N GLN A 154 17.01 -6.73 -4.30
CA GLN A 154 16.29 -5.52 -4.69
C GLN A 154 17.03 -4.30 -4.13
N LYS A 155 16.83 -3.14 -4.76
CA LYS A 155 17.45 -1.88 -4.31
C LYS A 155 16.74 -1.41 -3.04
N ASP A 156 17.46 -1.34 -1.92
CA ASP A 156 16.98 -0.71 -0.69
C ASP A 156 17.29 0.81 -0.70
N ASN A 157 16.82 1.55 0.31
CA ASN A 157 17.15 2.96 0.52
C ASN A 157 18.27 3.16 1.54
N ALA A 158 19.14 2.16 1.73
CA ALA A 158 20.20 2.26 2.71
C ALA A 158 21.40 3.04 2.15
N ILE A 159 21.67 4.20 2.75
CA ILE A 159 22.85 5.02 2.42
C ILE A 159 24.12 4.27 2.85
N LEU A 160 24.09 3.68 4.05
CA LEU A 160 25.13 2.84 4.63
C LEU A 160 24.48 1.59 5.22
N ASN A 161 24.83 0.43 4.68
CA ASN A 161 24.45 -0.87 5.22
C ASN A 161 25.65 -1.80 5.10
N GLN A 162 26.05 -2.39 6.22
CA GLN A 162 27.12 -3.37 6.26
C GLN A 162 26.65 -4.54 7.10
N ILE A 163 26.58 -5.70 6.46
CA ILE A 163 26.22 -6.94 7.12
C ILE A 163 27.50 -7.71 7.39
N ILE A 164 27.70 -8.11 8.64
CA ILE A 164 28.90 -8.82 9.07
C ILE A 164 28.53 -10.25 9.41
N LYS A 165 29.22 -11.21 8.82
CA LYS A 165 29.16 -12.63 9.18
C LYS A 165 30.36 -13.00 10.02
N THR A 166 30.13 -13.72 11.11
CA THR A 166 31.17 -14.36 11.93
C THR A 166 30.81 -15.81 12.25
N ASP A 167 31.83 -16.66 12.36
CA ASP A 167 31.76 -18.03 12.88
C ASP A 167 32.53 -18.18 14.21
N ASP A 168 32.90 -17.05 14.83
CA ASP A 168 33.62 -17.03 16.09
C ASP A 168 32.85 -17.82 17.18
N PRO A 169 33.44 -18.87 17.79
CA PRO A 169 32.71 -19.75 18.71
C PRO A 169 32.14 -19.03 19.93
N ASP A 170 32.84 -18.02 20.48
CA ASP A 170 32.36 -17.27 21.64
C ASP A 170 31.17 -16.39 21.27
N THR A 171 31.32 -15.62 20.19
CA THR A 171 30.24 -14.76 19.65
C THR A 171 29.01 -15.59 19.29
N THR A 172 29.18 -16.68 18.53
CA THR A 172 28.06 -17.52 18.08
C THR A 172 27.35 -18.23 19.24
N ARG A 173 28.06 -18.61 20.31
CA ARG A 173 27.47 -19.15 21.54
C ARG A 173 26.67 -18.10 22.29
N GLU A 174 27.19 -16.89 22.41
CA GLU A 174 26.54 -15.78 23.11
C GLU A 174 25.22 -15.40 22.42
N TYR A 175 25.22 -15.20 21.10
CA TYR A 175 23.99 -14.92 20.35
C TYR A 175 22.95 -16.04 20.48
N ALA A 176 23.39 -17.31 20.39
CA ALA A 176 22.48 -18.44 20.54
C ALA A 176 21.88 -18.52 21.96
N LYS A 177 22.68 -18.25 22.99
CA LYS A 177 22.22 -18.20 24.38
C LYS A 177 21.20 -17.07 24.58
N ASN A 178 21.54 -15.86 24.16
CA ASN A 178 20.67 -14.68 24.30
C ASN A 178 19.35 -14.86 23.54
N PHE A 179 19.41 -15.45 22.33
CA PHE A 179 18.20 -15.77 21.56
C PHE A 179 17.33 -16.80 22.31
N GLU A 180 17.93 -17.84 22.91
CA GLU A 180 17.16 -18.83 23.66
C GLU A 180 16.51 -18.22 24.91
N GLU A 181 17.23 -17.39 25.65
CA GLU A 181 16.70 -16.71 26.85
C GLU A 181 15.48 -15.85 26.51
N ILE A 182 15.57 -14.99 25.48
CA ILE A 182 14.43 -14.16 25.07
C ILE A 182 13.32 -15.00 24.43
N TRP A 183 13.65 -16.08 23.70
CA TRP A 183 12.66 -16.96 23.07
C TRP A 183 11.76 -17.65 24.10
N GLN A 184 12.30 -18.00 25.28
CA GLN A 184 11.55 -18.63 26.36
C GLN A 184 10.82 -17.61 27.26
N ASP A 185 11.13 -16.32 27.15
CA ASP A 185 10.47 -15.27 27.94
C ASP A 185 9.09 -14.91 27.33
N GLU A 186 8.04 -15.54 27.88
CA GLU A 186 6.65 -15.29 27.49
C GLU A 186 6.13 -13.88 27.85
N LYS A 187 6.84 -13.14 28.72
CA LYS A 187 6.51 -11.74 29.03
C LYS A 187 7.10 -10.79 28.00
N ALA A 188 8.31 -11.09 27.52
CA ALA A 188 8.98 -10.29 26.50
C ALA A 188 8.42 -10.56 25.10
N LEU A 189 8.17 -11.83 24.78
CA LEU A 189 7.77 -12.26 23.45
C LEU A 189 6.40 -12.95 23.45
N LYS A 190 5.53 -12.52 22.53
CA LYS A 190 4.23 -13.15 22.28
C LYS A 190 4.30 -14.00 21.01
N ASP A 191 3.74 -15.22 21.04
CA ASP A 191 3.53 -16.00 19.82
C ASP A 191 2.52 -15.30 18.91
N VAL A 192 2.87 -15.21 17.61
CA VAL A 192 2.03 -14.60 16.56
C VAL A 192 2.01 -15.46 15.30
N THR A 193 2.33 -16.75 15.41
CA THR A 193 2.44 -17.66 14.27
C THR A 193 1.11 -17.78 13.52
N SER A 194 0.00 -17.90 14.24
CA SER A 194 -1.35 -17.91 13.68
C SER A 194 -1.67 -16.62 12.92
N GLU A 195 -1.37 -15.47 13.53
CA GLU A 195 -1.66 -14.16 12.96
C GLU A 195 -0.85 -13.91 11.67
N VAL A 196 0.40 -14.40 11.61
CA VAL A 196 1.22 -14.37 10.39
C VAL A 196 0.63 -15.27 9.31
N LEU A 197 0.18 -16.48 9.67
CA LEU A 197 -0.44 -17.42 8.72
C LEU A 197 -1.76 -16.88 8.15
N ASP A 198 -2.60 -16.28 9.00
CA ASP A 198 -3.85 -15.65 8.61
C ASP A 198 -3.61 -14.45 7.69
N TYR A 199 -2.64 -13.61 8.03
CA TYR A 199 -2.26 -12.47 7.19
C TYR A 199 -1.75 -12.91 5.81
N ILE A 200 -0.90 -13.95 5.75
CA ILE A 200 -0.44 -14.50 4.47
C ILE A 200 -1.60 -15.16 3.71
N ALA A 201 -2.58 -15.74 4.43
CA ALA A 201 -3.80 -16.27 3.83
C ALA A 201 -4.64 -15.18 3.13
N ASP A 202 -4.77 -14.03 3.77
CA ASP A 202 -5.48 -12.87 3.21
C ASP A 202 -4.80 -12.32 1.96
N LEU A 203 -3.45 -12.36 1.87
CA LEU A 203 -2.70 -11.89 0.69
C LEU A 203 -3.04 -12.65 -0.60
N TYR A 204 -3.58 -13.87 -0.52
CA TYR A 204 -4.00 -14.64 -1.69
C TYR A 204 -5.51 -14.86 -1.80
N LYS A 205 -6.30 -14.22 -0.92
CA LYS A 205 -7.76 -14.33 -0.94
C LYS A 205 -8.31 -13.93 -2.30
N GLU A 206 -9.13 -14.80 -2.88
CA GLU A 206 -9.83 -14.48 -4.12
C GLU A 206 -10.92 -13.46 -3.84
N ASN A 207 -10.82 -12.32 -4.50
CA ASN A 207 -11.89 -11.34 -4.56
C ASN A 207 -12.70 -11.60 -5.83
N SER A 208 -14.03 -11.54 -5.74
CA SER A 208 -14.86 -11.76 -6.92
C SER A 208 -14.55 -10.68 -7.97
N PRO A 209 -14.57 -11.02 -9.27
CA PRO A 209 -14.42 -10.02 -10.34
C PRO A 209 -15.43 -8.88 -10.20
N GLU A 210 -16.65 -9.20 -9.74
CA GLU A 210 -17.70 -8.25 -9.43
C GLU A 210 -17.31 -7.26 -8.32
N PHE A 211 -16.72 -7.73 -7.21
CA PHE A 211 -16.25 -6.85 -6.15
C PHE A 211 -15.13 -5.92 -6.65
N ILE A 212 -14.17 -6.45 -7.41
CA ILE A 212 -13.10 -5.66 -8.00
C ILE A 212 -13.67 -4.61 -8.97
N TYR A 213 -14.66 -4.96 -9.76
CA TYR A 213 -15.36 -4.04 -10.65
C TYR A 213 -16.01 -2.89 -9.88
N TYR A 214 -16.80 -3.19 -8.84
CA TYR A 214 -17.44 -2.15 -8.01
C TYR A 214 -16.44 -1.28 -7.26
N LEU A 215 -15.37 -1.87 -6.71
CA LEU A 215 -14.30 -1.12 -6.06
C LEU A 215 -13.61 -0.18 -7.04
N THR A 216 -13.40 -0.63 -8.28
CA THR A 216 -12.81 0.20 -9.35
C THR A 216 -13.74 1.36 -9.70
N LEU A 217 -15.03 1.10 -9.91
CA LEU A 217 -16.02 2.15 -10.16
C LEU A 217 -16.07 3.15 -9.02
N HIS A 218 -16.11 2.68 -7.77
CA HIS A 218 -16.10 3.57 -6.60
C HIS A 218 -14.88 4.49 -6.63
N ASN A 219 -13.67 3.98 -6.87
CA ASN A 219 -12.47 4.83 -6.89
C ASN A 219 -12.39 5.78 -8.10
N ILE A 220 -12.98 5.40 -9.24
CA ILE A 220 -13.02 6.28 -10.43
C ILE A 220 -14.07 7.38 -10.27
N PHE A 221 -15.21 7.06 -9.65
CA PHE A 221 -16.38 7.94 -9.60
C PHE A 221 -16.64 8.56 -8.23
N SER A 222 -15.90 8.21 -7.17
CA SER A 222 -16.13 8.77 -5.82
C SER A 222 -16.02 10.29 -5.82
N GLU A 223 -15.04 10.85 -6.52
CA GLU A 223 -14.88 12.30 -6.66
C GLU A 223 -16.06 12.94 -7.42
N PHE A 224 -16.57 12.26 -8.46
CA PHE A 224 -17.78 12.69 -9.16
C PHE A 224 -19.02 12.62 -8.27
N LEU A 225 -19.14 11.61 -7.41
CA LEU A 225 -20.27 11.42 -6.51
C LEU A 225 -20.24 12.42 -5.34
N GLU A 226 -19.05 12.80 -4.85
CA GLU A 226 -18.89 13.87 -3.84
C GLU A 226 -19.32 15.24 -4.39
N ASP A 227 -19.09 15.49 -5.68
CA ASP A 227 -19.56 16.69 -6.37
C ASP A 227 -21.10 16.74 -6.51
N ILE A 228 -21.79 15.59 -6.43
CA ILE A 228 -23.24 15.42 -6.53
C ILE A 228 -23.90 15.38 -5.13
N SER A 229 -23.40 16.13 -4.15
CA SER A 229 -24.16 16.33 -2.91
C SER A 229 -25.45 17.12 -3.19
N GLU A 230 -26.59 16.55 -2.82
CA GLU A 230 -27.95 17.08 -3.08
C GLU A 230 -28.21 18.48 -2.49
N GLU A 231 -27.34 18.98 -1.62
CA GLU A 231 -27.50 20.28 -0.95
C GLU A 231 -27.23 21.51 -1.86
N GLU A 232 -26.65 21.31 -3.05
CA GLU A 232 -26.39 22.39 -4.03
C GLU A 232 -26.94 22.06 -5.43
N LEU A 233 -28.05 21.33 -5.50
CA LEU A 233 -28.81 21.22 -6.74
C LEU A 233 -29.25 22.62 -7.19
N ALA A 234 -28.95 22.95 -8.45
CA ALA A 234 -29.42 24.17 -9.12
C ALA A 234 -30.89 24.37 -8.77
N ASN A 235 -31.22 25.46 -8.07
CA ASN A 235 -32.49 25.63 -7.37
C ASN A 235 -33.65 25.35 -8.32
N GLU A 236 -34.23 24.14 -8.21
CA GLU A 236 -35.11 23.57 -9.25
C GLU A 236 -36.41 24.37 -9.41
N LYS A 237 -36.70 25.23 -8.43
CA LYS A 237 -37.84 26.15 -8.38
C LYS A 237 -37.73 27.33 -9.36
N THR A 238 -36.67 27.43 -10.15
CA THR A 238 -36.44 28.57 -11.07
C THR A 238 -37.10 28.41 -12.45
N GLY A 239 -37.88 27.35 -12.70
CA GLY A 239 -38.63 27.16 -13.95
C GLY A 239 -37.76 26.98 -15.21
N PHE A 240 -36.43 27.13 -15.12
CA PHE A 240 -35.53 27.07 -16.27
C PHE A 240 -35.54 25.70 -16.98
N LYS A 241 -35.87 24.62 -16.26
CA LYS A 241 -36.06 23.28 -16.82
C LYS A 241 -37.27 23.20 -17.75
N GLU A 242 -38.22 24.13 -17.66
CA GLU A 242 -39.37 24.23 -18.55
C GLU A 242 -39.06 25.02 -19.83
N SER A 243 -37.88 25.66 -19.89
CA SER A 243 -37.50 26.49 -21.04
C SER A 243 -37.33 25.69 -22.33
N ALA A 244 -37.59 26.34 -23.47
CA ALA A 244 -37.35 25.77 -24.79
C ALA A 244 -35.87 25.39 -25.00
N VAL A 245 -34.94 26.09 -24.34
CA VAL A 245 -33.51 25.78 -24.37
C VAL A 245 -33.26 24.44 -23.69
N TRP A 246 -33.73 24.26 -22.45
CA TRP A 246 -33.53 23.03 -21.68
C TRP A 246 -34.12 21.80 -22.39
N ASN A 247 -35.32 21.94 -22.93
CA ASN A 247 -36.01 20.86 -23.63
C ASN A 247 -35.33 20.43 -24.94
N LYS A 248 -34.44 21.26 -25.49
CA LYS A 248 -33.62 20.94 -26.68
C LYS A 248 -32.25 20.33 -26.35
N LEU A 249 -31.84 20.32 -25.07
CA LEU A 249 -30.57 19.73 -24.65
C LEU A 249 -30.64 18.20 -24.61
N TYR A 250 -29.56 17.54 -25.05
CA TYR A 250 -29.35 16.10 -24.78
C TYR A 250 -29.05 15.86 -23.30
N ASP A 251 -29.24 14.63 -22.82
CA ASP A 251 -29.07 14.30 -21.40
C ASP A 251 -27.68 14.66 -20.86
N PHE A 252 -26.62 14.32 -21.59
CA PHE A 252 -25.25 14.69 -21.20
C PHE A 252 -25.02 16.22 -21.15
N GLN A 253 -25.76 17.00 -21.94
CA GLN A 253 -25.68 18.47 -21.90
C GLN A 253 -26.46 19.04 -20.72
N ARG A 254 -27.57 18.40 -20.31
CA ARG A 254 -28.30 18.75 -19.09
C ARG A 254 -27.41 18.54 -17.87
N ASP A 255 -26.71 17.41 -17.82
CA ASP A 255 -25.73 17.12 -16.77
C ASP A 255 -24.60 18.14 -16.75
N ALA A 256 -24.07 18.50 -17.92
CA ALA A 256 -23.05 19.54 -18.03
C ALA A 256 -23.56 20.91 -17.54
N VAL A 257 -24.79 21.31 -17.89
CA VAL A 257 -25.41 22.56 -17.41
C VAL A 257 -25.51 22.59 -15.89
N LEU A 258 -26.03 21.51 -15.29
CA LEU A 258 -26.16 21.40 -13.83
C LEU A 258 -24.79 21.42 -13.15
N GLY A 259 -23.81 20.70 -13.70
CA GLY A 259 -22.44 20.69 -13.19
C GLY A 259 -21.76 22.07 -13.27
N ILE A 260 -21.97 22.82 -14.35
CA ILE A 260 -21.44 24.18 -14.48
C ILE A 260 -22.11 25.11 -13.47
N ILE A 261 -23.44 25.06 -13.32
CA ILE A 261 -24.17 25.89 -12.36
C ILE A 261 -23.65 25.62 -10.94
N ASN A 262 -23.54 24.36 -10.54
CA ASN A 262 -23.05 24.00 -9.20
C ASN A 262 -21.62 24.54 -8.97
N LYS A 263 -20.72 24.32 -9.93
CA LYS A 263 -19.35 24.87 -9.86
C LYS A 263 -19.32 26.41 -9.81
N LEU A 264 -20.20 27.09 -10.53
CA LEU A 264 -20.32 28.54 -10.48
C LEU A 264 -20.84 29.05 -9.12
N GLU A 265 -21.83 28.38 -8.51
CA GLU A 265 -22.33 28.76 -7.18
C GLU A 265 -21.31 28.46 -6.07
N ARG A 266 -20.52 27.38 -6.18
CA ARG A 266 -19.48 26.99 -5.21
C ARG A 266 -18.21 27.83 -5.31
N HIS A 267 -17.72 28.06 -6.53
CA HIS A 267 -16.37 28.55 -6.77
C HIS A 267 -16.32 29.89 -7.51
N ASN A 268 -17.47 30.48 -7.84
CA ASN A 268 -17.58 31.71 -8.65
C ASN A 268 -16.88 31.62 -10.02
N GLY A 269 -16.64 30.41 -10.53
CA GLY A 269 -15.93 30.19 -11.78
C GLY A 269 -16.01 28.75 -12.24
N CYS A 270 -16.11 28.55 -13.55
CA CYS A 270 -16.11 27.22 -14.18
C CYS A 270 -15.55 27.31 -15.60
N ILE A 271 -14.84 26.27 -16.03
CA ILE A 271 -14.34 26.12 -17.40
C ILE A 271 -15.00 24.88 -18.01
N LEU A 272 -15.70 25.06 -19.14
CA LEU A 272 -16.25 23.95 -19.93
C LEU A 272 -15.28 23.59 -21.06
N ALA A 273 -14.69 22.39 -20.99
CA ALA A 273 -13.63 21.94 -21.90
C ALA A 273 -14.01 20.69 -22.72
N ASP A 274 -15.23 20.64 -23.27
CA ASP A 274 -15.66 19.52 -24.10
C ASP A 274 -14.95 19.47 -25.46
N SER A 275 -14.91 18.28 -26.07
CA SER A 275 -14.46 18.08 -27.45
C SER A 275 -15.29 18.90 -28.47
N VAL A 276 -14.76 19.04 -29.70
CA VAL A 276 -15.42 19.77 -30.79
C VAL A 276 -16.72 19.05 -31.17
N GLY A 277 -17.81 19.80 -31.36
CA GLY A 277 -19.09 19.26 -31.79
C GLY A 277 -20.03 18.78 -30.68
N LEU A 278 -19.59 18.74 -29.41
CA LEU A 278 -20.43 18.29 -28.28
C LEU A 278 -21.45 19.33 -27.77
N GLY A 279 -21.50 20.51 -28.41
CA GLY A 279 -22.54 21.50 -28.14
C GLY A 279 -22.29 22.42 -26.95
N LYS A 280 -21.02 22.78 -26.67
CA LYS A 280 -20.64 23.78 -25.65
C LYS A 280 -21.47 25.07 -25.68
N THR A 281 -21.83 25.56 -26.86
CA THR A 281 -22.71 26.73 -27.02
C THR A 281 -24.10 26.49 -26.46
N PHE A 282 -24.68 25.31 -26.69
CA PHE A 282 -25.99 24.93 -26.16
C PHE A 282 -25.95 24.73 -24.65
N SER A 283 -24.92 24.08 -24.12
CA SER A 283 -24.72 23.99 -22.66
C SER A 283 -24.58 25.38 -22.04
N ALA A 284 -23.81 26.28 -22.65
CA ALA A 284 -23.70 27.66 -22.20
C ALA A 284 -25.05 28.39 -22.22
N LEU A 285 -25.88 28.22 -23.26
CA LEU A 285 -27.23 28.80 -23.30
C LEU A 285 -28.11 28.30 -22.14
N GLY A 286 -28.01 27.00 -21.78
CA GLY A 286 -28.71 26.44 -20.63
C GLY A 286 -28.32 27.11 -19.31
N VAL A 287 -27.02 27.33 -19.10
CA VAL A 287 -26.48 28.04 -17.93
C VAL A 287 -26.93 29.51 -17.92
N MET A 288 -26.88 30.19 -19.07
CA MET A 288 -27.34 31.58 -19.20
C MET A 288 -28.82 31.71 -18.87
N LYS A 289 -29.65 30.77 -19.35
CA LYS A 289 -31.09 30.76 -19.09
C LYS A 289 -31.39 30.59 -17.60
N TYR A 290 -30.67 29.72 -16.89
CA TYR A 290 -30.79 29.58 -15.43
C TYR A 290 -30.56 30.90 -14.69
N TYR A 291 -29.52 31.66 -15.06
CA TYR A 291 -29.23 32.95 -14.44
C TYR A 291 -30.21 34.06 -14.85
N GLN A 292 -30.72 34.04 -16.09
CA GLN A 292 -31.77 34.95 -16.55
C GLN A 292 -33.07 34.79 -15.75
N GLU A 293 -33.52 33.55 -15.50
CA GLU A 293 -34.72 33.29 -14.66
C GLU A 293 -34.54 33.74 -13.20
N ARG A 294 -33.29 33.93 -12.75
CA ARG A 294 -32.94 34.50 -11.45
C ARG A 294 -32.74 36.02 -11.49
N ASN A 295 -33.19 36.68 -12.57
CA ASN A 295 -33.04 38.13 -12.80
C ASN A 295 -31.58 38.61 -12.73
N ARG A 296 -30.62 37.78 -13.16
CA ARG A 296 -29.21 38.19 -13.27
C ARG A 296 -28.90 38.69 -14.68
N THR A 297 -28.05 39.70 -14.75
CA THR A 297 -27.50 40.20 -16.02
C THR A 297 -26.42 39.27 -16.54
N VAL A 298 -26.51 38.90 -17.81
CA VAL A 298 -25.54 38.03 -18.48
C VAL A 298 -24.81 38.81 -19.58
N LEU A 299 -23.47 38.77 -19.56
CA LEU A 299 -22.61 39.35 -20.59
C LEU A 299 -21.88 38.23 -21.33
N VAL A 300 -22.02 38.17 -22.65
CA VAL A 300 -21.32 37.21 -23.51
C VAL A 300 -20.15 37.90 -24.20
N LEU A 301 -18.93 37.44 -23.90
CA LEU A 301 -17.72 37.84 -24.63
C LEU A 301 -17.34 36.71 -25.58
N CYS A 302 -17.29 36.99 -26.88
CA CYS A 302 -16.95 35.99 -27.89
C CYS A 302 -16.01 36.57 -28.97
N PRO A 303 -15.21 35.71 -29.64
CA PRO A 303 -14.44 36.12 -30.81
C PRO A 303 -15.35 36.68 -31.90
N LYS A 304 -14.86 37.67 -32.68
CA LYS A 304 -15.62 38.35 -33.75
C LYS A 304 -16.37 37.40 -34.69
N LYS A 305 -15.77 36.24 -35.00
CA LYS A 305 -16.35 35.23 -35.90
C LYS A 305 -17.63 34.57 -35.37
N LEU A 306 -17.86 34.57 -34.05
CA LEU A 306 -19.03 33.94 -33.42
C LEU A 306 -20.14 34.94 -33.06
N GLY A 307 -19.91 36.24 -33.24
CA GLY A 307 -20.85 37.29 -32.81
C GLY A 307 -22.24 37.14 -33.44
N ALA A 308 -22.32 36.88 -34.75
CA ALA A 308 -23.58 36.68 -35.45
C ALA A 308 -24.37 35.46 -34.94
N ASN A 309 -23.66 34.37 -34.59
CA ASN A 309 -24.28 33.17 -34.03
C ASN A 309 -24.93 33.47 -32.67
N TRP A 310 -24.22 34.17 -31.78
CA TRP A 310 -24.76 34.55 -30.48
C TRP A 310 -25.90 35.56 -30.57
N GLN A 311 -25.87 36.49 -31.52
CA GLN A 311 -26.98 37.43 -31.76
C GLN A 311 -28.26 36.71 -32.21
N THR A 312 -28.14 35.62 -32.96
CA THR A 312 -29.29 34.83 -33.40
C THR A 312 -30.04 34.20 -32.21
N PHE A 313 -29.31 33.78 -31.16
CA PHE A 313 -29.89 33.23 -29.93
C PHE A 313 -30.41 34.29 -28.94
N LEU A 314 -30.04 35.56 -29.12
CA LEU A 314 -30.60 36.66 -28.31
C LEU A 314 -31.98 37.09 -28.81
N ASN A 315 -32.21 36.98 -30.12
CA ASN A 315 -33.43 37.47 -30.77
C ASN A 315 -34.55 36.42 -30.88
N ASN A 316 -34.30 35.17 -30.47
CA ASN A 316 -35.23 34.03 -30.54
C ASN A 316 -35.24 33.27 -29.21
#